data_AF-A0A8T4UW05-F1
#
_entry.id   AF-A0A8T4UW05-F1
#
_cell.length_a   1.000
_cell.length_b   1.000
_cell.length_c   1.000
_cell.angle_alpha   90.00
_cell.angle_beta   90.00
_cell.angle_gamma   90.00
#
_symmetry.space_group_name_H-M   'P 1'
#
loop_
_entity.id
_entity.type
_entity.pdbx_description
1 polymer ?
#
loop_
_entity_poly.entity_id
_entity_poly.type
_entity_poly.pdbx_seq_one_letter_code
_entity_poly.pdbx_strand_id
1 'polypeptide(L)'
;MVYLRVKKIQNKEYAYLVKSIKTAKGPRQKVLRYLGKVQRHLLPEQFEKEIKRSTKKDFIGSLVQSHLNALGFSKMKSVMRKGPLIFSQKDYSFRSEKSRKEHILAFEQGYLCQYTLQRLLSFTKSDDVQQDGYALARYFLEAGLRITEEEFIQFYSLL
;
A
#
# COMPACT_ATOMS: atom_id res chain seq x y z
N MET A 1 8.33 17.26 1.02
CA MET A 1 7.41 16.15 1.32
C MET A 1 7.05 15.41 0.04
N VAL A 2 7.10 14.08 0.06
CA VAL A 2 6.64 13.19 -1.00
C VAL A 2 5.29 12.60 -0.58
N TYR A 3 4.33 12.49 -1.49
CA TYR A 3 3.00 11.93 -1.22
C TYR A 3 2.34 11.41 -2.50
N LEU A 4 1.27 10.63 -2.35
CA LEU A 4 0.47 10.13 -3.47
C LEU A 4 -0.60 11.16 -3.85
N ARG A 5 -0.71 11.45 -5.15
CA ARG A 5 -1.75 12.30 -5.72
C ARG A 5 -2.58 11.51 -6.72
N VAL A 6 -3.89 11.56 -6.59
CA VAL A 6 -4.82 11.02 -7.59
C VAL A 6 -5.28 12.13 -8.53
N LYS A 7 -5.35 11.82 -9.82
CA LYS A 7 -5.93 12.68 -10.85
C LYS A 7 -7.03 11.91 -11.59
N LYS A 8 -8.12 12.62 -11.92
CA LYS A 8 -9.20 12.10 -12.76
C LYS A 8 -8.99 12.55 -14.21
N ILE A 9 -8.89 11.60 -15.14
CA ILE A 9 -8.70 11.82 -16.58
C ILE A 9 -9.73 10.96 -17.30
N GLN A 10 -10.62 11.57 -18.11
CA GLN A 10 -11.69 10.84 -18.82
C GLN A 10 -12.48 9.90 -17.91
N ASN A 11 -12.93 10.41 -16.77
CA ASN A 11 -13.65 9.66 -15.72
C ASN A 11 -12.91 8.47 -15.09
N LYS A 12 -11.62 8.29 -15.37
CA LYS A 12 -10.77 7.27 -14.76
C LYS A 12 -9.78 7.93 -13.80
N GLU A 13 -9.53 7.28 -12.67
CA GLU A 13 -8.58 7.77 -11.68
C GLU A 13 -7.20 7.13 -11.86
N TYR A 14 -6.18 7.95 -11.70
CA TYR A 14 -4.78 7.61 -11.89
C TYR A 14 -3.94 8.16 -10.75
N ALA A 15 -3.07 7.34 -10.18
CA ALA A 15 -2.23 7.75 -9.07
C ALA A 15 -0.82 8.06 -9.50
N TYR A 16 -0.24 9.07 -8.85
CA TYR A 16 1.09 9.57 -9.10
C TYR A 16 1.80 9.78 -7.77
N LEU A 17 3.09 9.44 -7.73
CA LEU A 17 3.98 9.88 -6.67
C LEU A 17 4.46 11.28 -6.99
N VAL A 18 4.27 12.23 -6.07
CA VAL A 18 4.63 13.64 -6.27
C VAL A 18 5.49 14.16 -5.13
N LYS A 19 6.35 15.14 -5.41
CA LYS A 19 7.17 15.85 -4.43
C LYS A 19 6.82 17.34 -4.46
N SER A 20 6.59 17.92 -3.30
CA SER A 20 6.52 19.39 -3.17
C SER A 20 7.93 19.98 -3.29
N ILE A 21 8.09 20.97 -4.17
CA ILE A 21 9.33 21.71 -4.41
C ILE A 21 9.06 23.22 -4.29
N LYS A 22 10.03 23.99 -3.80
CA LYS A 22 9.97 25.46 -3.82
C LYS A 22 10.64 25.95 -5.11
N THR A 23 10.03 26.93 -5.77
CA THR A 23 10.56 27.61 -6.95
C THR A 23 10.51 29.13 -6.73
N ALA A 24 11.18 29.92 -7.57
CA ALA A 24 11.10 31.38 -7.51
C ALA A 24 9.65 31.91 -7.61
N LYS A 25 8.76 31.18 -8.29
CA LYS A 25 7.32 31.52 -8.43
C LYS A 25 6.44 30.87 -7.36
N GLY A 26 7.02 30.39 -6.27
CA GLY A 26 6.32 29.74 -5.15
C GLY A 26 6.37 28.20 -5.17
N PRO A 27 5.58 27.54 -4.32
CA PRO A 27 5.53 26.08 -4.24
C PRO A 27 4.95 25.46 -5.52
N ARG A 28 5.56 24.34 -5.95
CA ARG A 28 5.14 23.55 -7.11
C ARG A 28 5.19 22.06 -6.75
N GLN A 29 4.48 21.25 -7.54
CA GLN A 29 4.50 19.80 -7.41
C GLN A 29 5.26 19.20 -8.59
N LYS A 30 6.32 18.43 -8.31
CA LYS A 30 7.02 17.62 -9.31
C LYS A 30 6.47 16.22 -9.28
N VAL A 31 5.98 15.71 -10.43
CA VAL A 31 5.63 14.30 -10.57
C VAL A 31 6.91 13.49 -10.60
N LEU A 32 7.04 12.52 -9.70
CA LEU A 32 8.17 11.61 -9.63
C LEU A 32 7.91 10.33 -10.42
N ARG A 33 6.70 9.75 -10.28
CA ARG A 33 6.37 8.46 -10.88
C ARG A 33 4.87 8.31 -11.08
N TYR A 34 4.45 7.67 -12.17
CA TYR A 34 3.11 7.14 -12.34
C TYR A 34 2.98 5.80 -11.60
N LEU A 35 1.94 5.61 -10.78
CA LEU A 35 1.78 4.42 -9.94
C LEU A 35 0.74 3.42 -10.47
N GLY A 36 -0.10 3.82 -11.42
CA GLY A 36 -1.13 2.96 -11.97
C GLY A 36 -2.53 3.56 -11.95
N LYS A 37 -3.46 2.80 -12.56
CA LYS A 37 -4.89 3.11 -12.54
C LYS A 37 -5.47 2.75 -11.16
N VAL A 38 -6.23 3.66 -10.57
CA VAL A 38 -6.87 3.42 -9.26
C VAL A 38 -8.08 2.50 -9.43
N GLN A 39 -8.18 1.49 -8.57
CA GLN A 39 -9.37 0.67 -8.37
C GLN A 39 -9.85 0.89 -6.95
N ARG A 40 -11.00 1.54 -6.79
CA ARG A 40 -11.60 1.78 -5.48
C ARG A 40 -12.35 0.55 -5.01
N HIS A 41 -12.12 0.16 -3.77
CA HIS A 41 -12.86 -0.91 -3.12
C HIS A 41 -13.27 -0.49 -1.71
N LEU A 42 -14.39 -1.03 -1.28
CA LEU A 42 -14.84 -0.96 0.10
C LEU A 42 -14.39 -2.24 0.80
N LEU A 43 -13.63 -2.10 1.87
CA LEU A 43 -13.35 -3.21 2.77
C LEU A 43 -14.55 -3.40 3.69
N PRO A 44 -14.90 -4.65 4.05
CA PRO A 44 -15.87 -4.88 5.13
C PRO A 44 -15.35 -4.23 6.42
N GLU A 45 -16.26 -3.84 7.31
CA GLU A 45 -15.89 -3.25 8.61
C GLU A 45 -15.04 -4.22 9.43
N GLN A 46 -15.42 -5.50 9.40
CA GLN A 46 -14.72 -6.58 10.09
C GLN A 46 -14.39 -7.69 9.10
N PHE A 47 -13.18 -8.22 9.21
CA PHE A 47 -12.75 -9.44 8.55
C PHE A 47 -11.66 -10.10 9.39
N GLU A 48 -11.61 -11.43 9.34
CA GLU A 48 -10.59 -12.20 10.04
C GLU A 48 -9.22 -11.96 9.43
N LYS A 49 -8.23 -11.71 10.30
CA LYS A 49 -6.84 -11.55 9.91
C LYS A 49 -6.03 -12.72 10.44
N GLU A 50 -5.49 -13.51 9.52
CA GLU A 50 -4.50 -14.53 9.85
C GLU A 50 -3.11 -13.95 9.62
N ILE A 51 -2.49 -13.39 10.65
CA ILE A 51 -1.17 -12.78 10.54
C ILE A 51 -0.09 -13.76 10.97
N LYS A 52 0.82 -14.07 10.02
CA LYS A 52 2.03 -14.84 10.30
C LYS A 52 3.10 -13.92 10.88
N ARG A 53 3.74 -14.35 11.97
CA ARG A 53 4.57 -13.49 12.84
C ARG A 53 6.07 -13.81 12.82
N SER A 54 6.55 -14.55 11.82
CA SER A 54 7.95 -14.99 11.75
C SER A 54 8.92 -13.89 11.34
N THR A 55 8.57 -13.08 10.34
CA THR A 55 9.42 -12.01 9.83
C THR A 55 8.60 -10.79 9.44
N LYS A 56 9.25 -9.62 9.35
CA LYS A 56 8.65 -8.39 8.79
C LYS A 56 7.94 -8.62 7.46
N LYS A 57 8.56 -9.41 6.58
CA LYS A 57 8.03 -9.72 5.25
C LYS A 57 6.80 -10.62 5.33
N ASP A 58 6.81 -11.62 6.20
CA ASP A 58 5.69 -12.53 6.41
C ASP A 58 4.49 -11.81 7.05
N PHE A 59 4.77 -10.90 7.98
CA PHE A 59 3.74 -10.06 8.60
C PHE A 59 3.01 -9.22 7.55
N ILE A 60 3.75 -8.42 6.77
CA ILE A 60 3.13 -7.60 5.69
C ILE A 60 2.46 -8.49 4.65
N GLY A 61 3.08 -9.60 4.27
CA GLY A 61 2.51 -10.55 3.30
C GLY A 61 1.16 -11.12 3.74
N SER A 62 1.06 -11.54 5.00
CA SER A 62 -0.17 -12.10 5.57
C SER A 62 -1.25 -11.06 5.82
N LEU A 63 -0.87 -9.85 6.26
CA LEU A 63 -1.80 -8.72 6.40
C LEU A 63 -2.40 -8.30 5.05
N VAL A 64 -1.56 -8.18 4.01
CA VAL A 64 -2.00 -7.90 2.64
C VAL A 64 -2.89 -9.02 2.13
N GLN A 65 -2.50 -10.28 2.34
CA GLN A 65 -3.30 -11.43 1.91
C GLN A 65 -4.70 -11.41 2.57
N SER A 66 -4.79 -11.11 3.86
CA SER A 66 -6.07 -11.02 4.58
C SER A 66 -6.97 -9.92 3.98
N HIS A 67 -6.42 -8.73 3.69
CA HIS A 67 -7.16 -7.65 3.03
C HIS A 67 -7.61 -8.05 1.62
N LEU A 68 -6.73 -8.70 0.84
CA LEU A 68 -7.08 -9.14 -0.51
C LEU A 68 -8.14 -10.24 -0.50
N ASN A 69 -8.07 -11.18 0.45
CA ASN A 69 -9.10 -12.20 0.65
C ASN A 69 -10.46 -11.55 0.98
N ALA A 70 -10.49 -10.56 1.88
CA ALA A 70 -11.70 -9.81 2.22
C ALA A 70 -12.31 -9.07 1.01
N LEU A 71 -11.49 -8.77 0.01
CA LEU A 71 -11.93 -8.18 -1.26
C LEU A 71 -12.32 -9.24 -2.30
N GLY A 72 -12.30 -10.53 -1.99
CA GLY A 72 -12.60 -11.61 -2.92
C GLY A 72 -11.49 -11.91 -3.92
N PHE A 73 -10.22 -11.62 -3.58
CA PHE A 73 -9.11 -12.21 -4.31
C PHE A 73 -8.93 -13.67 -3.89
N SER A 74 -8.64 -14.53 -4.86
CA SER A 74 -8.31 -15.93 -4.61
C SER A 74 -6.85 -16.21 -4.91
N LYS A 75 -6.22 -17.07 -4.10
CA LYS A 75 -4.84 -17.50 -4.30
C LYS A 75 -4.77 -18.52 -5.44
N MET A 76 -3.91 -18.26 -6.43
CA MET A 76 -3.59 -19.18 -7.52
C MET A 76 -2.09 -19.31 -7.66
N LYS A 77 -1.55 -20.48 -7.29
CA LYS A 77 -0.10 -20.73 -7.25
C LYS A 77 0.61 -19.67 -6.39
N SER A 78 1.39 -18.79 -7.02
CA SER A 78 2.20 -17.73 -6.39
C SER A 78 1.58 -16.32 -6.49
N VAL A 79 0.39 -16.19 -7.06
CA VAL A 79 -0.30 -14.91 -7.25
C VAL A 79 -1.69 -14.92 -6.62
N MET A 80 -2.25 -13.74 -6.37
CA MET A 80 -3.66 -13.58 -6.01
C MET A 80 -4.41 -12.90 -7.15
N ARG A 81 -5.63 -13.34 -7.46
CA ARG A 81 -6.41 -12.82 -8.59
C ARG A 81 -7.82 -12.43 -8.19
N LYS A 82 -8.32 -11.36 -8.82
CA LYS A 82 -9.73 -10.96 -8.83
C LYS A 82 -10.09 -10.44 -10.22
N GLY A 83 -10.83 -11.24 -10.99
CA GLY A 83 -11.12 -10.91 -12.39
C GLY A 83 -9.84 -10.68 -13.21
N PRO A 84 -9.68 -9.54 -13.90
CA PRO A 84 -8.49 -9.24 -14.71
C PRO A 84 -7.31 -8.69 -13.89
N LEU A 85 -7.45 -8.56 -12.56
CA LEU A 85 -6.44 -7.98 -11.70
C LEU A 85 -5.63 -9.07 -11.00
N ILE A 86 -4.31 -8.96 -11.07
CA ILE A 86 -3.36 -9.89 -10.47
C ILE A 86 -2.50 -9.12 -9.46
N PHE A 87 -2.33 -9.69 -8.27
CA PHE A 87 -1.34 -9.28 -7.29
C PHE A 87 -0.21 -10.30 -7.22
N SER A 88 1.03 -9.83 -7.32
CA SER A 88 2.23 -10.66 -7.20
C SER A 88 2.91 -10.40 -5.85
N GLN A 89 3.04 -11.45 -5.04
CA GLN A 89 3.74 -11.38 -3.74
C GLN A 89 5.26 -11.20 -3.89
N LYS A 90 5.82 -11.51 -5.07
CA LYS A 90 7.27 -11.38 -5.32
C LYS A 90 7.71 -9.93 -5.32
N ASP A 91 6.94 -9.06 -5.97
CA ASP A 91 7.27 -7.65 -6.18
C ASP A 91 6.26 -6.69 -5.52
N TYR A 92 5.24 -7.22 -4.85
CA TYR A 92 4.16 -6.48 -4.20
C TYR A 92 3.43 -5.52 -5.17
N SER A 93 3.24 -5.94 -6.42
CA SER A 93 2.61 -5.12 -7.46
C SER A 93 1.24 -5.65 -7.89
N PHE A 94 0.37 -4.73 -8.33
CA PHE A 94 -0.90 -5.06 -8.97
C PHE A 94 -0.84 -4.75 -10.45
N ARG A 95 -1.24 -5.70 -11.28
CA ARG A 95 -1.22 -5.55 -12.74
C ARG A 95 -2.48 -6.13 -13.37
N SER A 96 -2.88 -5.53 -14.48
CA SER A 96 -3.87 -6.14 -15.36
C SER A 96 -3.27 -7.35 -16.06
N GLU A 97 -3.95 -8.49 -16.00
CA GLU A 97 -3.56 -9.70 -16.71
C GLU A 97 -3.50 -9.48 -18.23
N LYS A 98 -4.51 -8.80 -18.77
CA LYS A 98 -4.65 -8.55 -20.21
C LYS A 98 -3.66 -7.52 -20.73
N SER A 99 -3.53 -6.38 -20.04
CA SER A 99 -2.77 -5.23 -20.56
C SER A 99 -1.39 -5.03 -19.94
N ARG A 100 -1.06 -5.80 -18.89
CA ARG A 100 0.13 -5.63 -18.05
C ARG A 100 0.30 -4.26 -17.39
N LYS A 101 -0.64 -3.33 -17.58
CA LYS A 101 -0.64 -2.01 -16.96
C LYS A 101 -0.73 -2.13 -15.44
N GLU A 102 -0.05 -1.22 -14.76
CA GLU A 102 -0.08 -1.13 -13.29
C GLU A 102 -1.42 -0.60 -12.80
N HIS A 103 -1.85 -1.18 -11.69
CA HIS A 103 -3.02 -0.75 -10.95
C HIS A 103 -2.62 -0.49 -9.51
N ILE A 104 -3.45 0.29 -8.81
CA ILE A 104 -3.38 0.40 -7.36
C ILE A 104 -4.77 0.15 -6.80
N LEU A 105 -4.82 -0.39 -5.59
CA LEU A 105 -6.09 -0.49 -4.87
C LEU A 105 -6.19 0.69 -3.92
N ALA A 106 -7.33 1.36 -3.93
CA ALA A 106 -7.65 2.41 -2.96
C ALA A 106 -8.70 1.88 -1.98
N PHE A 107 -8.40 2.01 -0.69
CA PHE A 107 -9.29 1.64 0.41
C PHE A 107 -9.38 2.83 1.35
N GLU A 108 -10.58 3.26 1.69
CA GLU A 108 -10.82 4.36 2.63
C GLU A 108 -9.90 5.57 2.36
N GLN A 109 -8.87 5.75 3.19
CA GLN A 109 -7.94 6.87 3.18
C GLN A 109 -6.57 6.54 2.55
N GLY A 110 -6.31 5.27 2.19
CA GLY A 110 -5.01 4.78 1.76
C GLY A 110 -5.00 4.10 0.39
N TYR A 111 -3.79 3.79 -0.06
CA TYR A 111 -3.50 3.22 -1.37
C TYR A 111 -2.55 2.03 -1.26
N LEU A 112 -3.07 0.83 -1.48
CA LEU A 112 -2.28 -0.38 -1.51
C LEU A 112 -1.63 -0.53 -2.89
N CYS A 113 -0.32 -0.35 -2.91
CA CYS A 113 0.50 -0.48 -4.11
C CYS A 113 1.94 -0.83 -3.75
N GLN A 114 2.76 -1.11 -4.78
CA GLN A 114 4.16 -1.41 -4.58
C GLN A 114 4.89 -0.32 -3.79
N TYR A 115 4.62 0.97 -4.04
CA TYR A 115 5.31 2.05 -3.35
C TYR A 115 5.07 2.03 -1.83
N THR A 116 3.81 1.94 -1.42
CA THR A 116 3.43 2.00 0.00
C THR A 116 3.89 0.75 0.74
N LEU A 117 3.81 -0.42 0.09
CA LEU A 117 4.29 -1.69 0.64
C LEU A 117 5.81 -1.72 0.78
N GLN A 118 6.56 -1.20 -0.20
CA GLN A 118 8.01 -1.14 -0.11
C GLN A 118 8.47 -0.22 1.02
N ARG A 119 7.76 0.87 1.31
CA ARG A 119 8.09 1.73 2.46
C ARG A 119 7.94 1.02 3.80
N LEU A 120 6.91 0.19 3.96
CA LEU A 120 6.72 -0.63 5.15
C LEU A 120 7.84 -1.69 5.26
N LEU A 121 8.16 -2.36 4.15
CA LEU A 121 9.21 -3.39 4.11
C LEU A 121 10.62 -2.81 4.28
N SER A 122 10.88 -1.58 3.85
CA SER A 122 12.17 -0.92 3.99
C SER A 122 12.29 -0.10 5.27
N PHE A 123 11.26 -0.05 6.11
CA PHE A 123 11.32 0.67 7.39
C PHE A 123 12.33 0.00 8.33
N THR A 124 13.11 0.82 9.01
CA THR A 124 14.14 0.45 9.97
C THR A 124 14.04 1.39 11.16
N LYS A 125 14.27 0.87 12.36
CA LYS A 125 14.27 1.69 13.58
C LYS A 125 15.40 2.72 13.56
N SER A 126 15.12 3.87 14.15
CA SER A 126 16.08 4.87 14.58
C SER A 126 16.15 4.88 16.11
N ASP A 127 16.96 5.78 16.67
CA ASP A 127 17.06 5.94 18.12
C ASP A 127 15.83 6.68 18.71
N ASP A 128 15.04 7.36 17.87
CA ASP A 128 13.82 8.07 18.28
C ASP A 128 12.58 7.21 18.04
N VAL A 129 12.21 6.46 19.09
CA VAL A 129 11.04 5.57 19.10
C VAL A 129 9.73 6.32 18.80
N GLN A 130 9.61 7.56 19.27
CA GLN A 130 8.39 8.33 19.08
C GLN A 130 8.25 8.74 17.60
N GLN A 131 9.33 9.26 17.01
CA GLN A 131 9.35 9.60 15.59
C GLN A 131 9.09 8.37 14.71
N ASP A 132 9.69 7.23 15.06
CA ASP A 132 9.48 5.98 14.34
C ASP A 132 8.03 5.50 14.41
N GLY A 133 7.42 5.55 15.59
CA GLY A 133 6.02 5.20 15.79
C GLY A 133 5.10 6.03 14.89
N TYR A 134 5.28 7.36 14.87
CA TYR A 134 4.50 8.23 13.98
C TYR A 134 4.75 7.96 12.50
N ALA A 135 6.00 7.76 12.10
CA ALA A 135 6.35 7.50 10.71
C ALA A 135 5.73 6.18 10.23
N LEU A 136 5.83 5.12 11.04
CA LEU A 136 5.31 3.81 10.73
C LEU A 136 3.77 3.79 10.70
N ALA A 137 3.11 4.40 11.68
CA ALA A 137 1.64 4.51 11.71
C ALA A 137 1.13 5.22 10.44
N ARG A 138 1.82 6.29 10.04
CA ARG A 138 1.55 6.99 8.80
C ARG A 138 1.75 6.09 7.56
N TYR A 139 2.74 5.20 7.56
CA TYR A 139 2.98 4.30 6.43
C TYR A 139 1.86 3.26 6.29
N PHE A 140 1.35 2.71 7.39
CA PHE A 140 0.19 1.82 7.38
C PHE A 140 -1.06 2.55 6.87
N LEU A 141 -1.31 3.77 7.35
CA LEU A 141 -2.42 4.61 6.90
C LEU A 141 -2.32 4.91 5.40
N GLU A 142 -1.15 5.34 4.91
CA GLU A 142 -0.92 5.62 3.49
C GLU A 142 -1.07 4.35 2.62
N ALA A 143 -0.73 3.17 3.15
CA ALA A 143 -0.93 1.88 2.48
C ALA A 143 -2.40 1.42 2.48
N GLY A 144 -3.26 2.03 3.30
CA GLY A 144 -4.64 1.60 3.48
C GLY A 144 -4.76 0.24 4.18
N LEU A 145 -3.75 -0.14 4.97
CA LEU A 145 -3.74 -1.37 5.74
C LEU A 145 -4.19 -1.07 7.16
N ARG A 146 -5.37 -1.59 7.53
CA ARG A 146 -5.89 -1.44 8.89
C ARG A 146 -5.10 -2.36 9.83
N ILE A 147 -4.58 -1.82 10.92
CA ILE A 147 -3.77 -2.54 11.91
C ILE A 147 -4.27 -2.20 13.33
N THR A 148 -4.32 -3.18 14.23
CA THR A 148 -4.61 -2.92 15.66
C THR A 148 -3.37 -2.44 16.39
N GLU A 149 -3.52 -1.97 17.63
CA GLU A 149 -2.38 -1.57 18.45
C GLU A 149 -1.45 -2.76 18.74
N GLU A 150 -2.00 -3.94 19.04
CA GLU A 150 -1.22 -5.15 19.30
C GLU A 150 -0.47 -5.60 18.05
N GLU A 151 -1.13 -5.57 16.89
CA GLU A 151 -0.51 -5.87 15.59
C GLU A 151 0.61 -4.87 15.28
N PHE A 152 0.42 -3.60 15.61
CA PHE A 152 1.42 -2.55 15.42
C PHE A 152 2.65 -2.78 16.30
N ILE A 153 2.45 -3.05 17.60
CA ILE A 153 3.54 -3.37 18.54
C ILE A 153 4.29 -4.62 18.08
N GLN A 154 3.57 -5.66 17.64
CA GLN A 154 4.16 -6.88 17.10
C GLN A 154 5.01 -6.58 15.87
N PHE A 155 4.49 -5.84 14.89
CA PHE A 155 5.27 -5.46 13.72
C PHE A 155 6.52 -4.67 14.12
N TYR A 156 6.38 -3.73 15.06
CA TYR A 156 7.50 -2.92 15.54
C TYR A 156 8.58 -3.78 16.22
N SER A 157 8.21 -4.82 16.96
CA SER A 157 9.19 -5.75 17.56
C SER A 157 9.98 -6.58 16.53
N LEU A 158 9.46 -6.74 15.32
CA LEU A 158 10.11 -7.46 14.21
C LEU A 158 11.10 -6.59 13.40
N LEU A 159 11.15 -5.28 13.69
CA LEU A 159 12.08 -4.33 13.07
C LEU A 159 13.45 -4.37 13.70
#